data_AF-A0A510V6R4-F1
#
_entry.id   AF-A0A510V6R4-F1
#
_cell.length_a   1.000
_cell.length_b   1.000
_cell.length_c   1.000
_cell.angle_alpha   90.00
_cell.angle_beta   90.00
_cell.angle_gamma   90.00
#
_symmetry.space_group_name_H-M   'P 1'
#
loop_
_entity.id
_entity.type
_entity.pdbx_description
1 polymer ?
#
loop_
_entity_poly.entity_id
_entity_poly.type
_entity_poly.pdbx_seq_one_letter_code
_entity_poly.pdbx_strand_id
1 'polypeptide(L)'
;MDYSQWIRTHGDPPVPTPIEPYRSATVRSDLYSGETVGIPVVVVSRAPAPPSPAEWLCVRPTIGPDRHWLAWVPADRVQSR
;
A
#
# COMPACT_ATOMS: atom_id res chain seq x y z
N MET A 1 11.44 11.47 3.83
CA MET A 1 11.07 10.79 5.10
C MET A 1 11.18 9.30 4.86
N ASP A 2 11.66 8.52 5.84
CA ASP A 2 11.71 7.06 5.72
C ASP A 2 10.43 6.45 6.30
N TYR A 3 9.51 6.07 5.41
CA TYR A 3 8.21 5.49 5.76
C TYR A 3 8.26 3.95 5.87
N SER A 4 9.42 3.32 5.64
CA SER A 4 9.54 1.85 5.63
C SER A 4 9.18 1.23 6.99
N GLN A 5 9.52 1.92 8.07
CA GLN A 5 9.16 1.56 9.45
C GLN A 5 7.66 1.65 9.75
N TRP A 6 6.87 2.33 8.90
CA TRP A 6 5.48 2.65 9.20
C TRP A 6 4.49 1.86 8.37
N ILE A 7 4.90 1.14 7.32
CA ILE A 7 4.02 0.23 6.58
C ILE A 7 4.44 -1.20 6.88
N ARG A 8 3.56 -1.97 7.51
CA ARG A 8 3.76 -3.43 7.65
C ARG A 8 3.32 -4.12 6.36
N THR A 9 4.18 -4.97 5.84
CA THR A 9 3.80 -5.90 4.77
C THR A 9 3.13 -7.11 5.42
N HIS A 10 1.91 -7.41 5.00
CA HIS A 10 1.11 -8.49 5.59
C HIS A 10 1.31 -9.86 4.91
N GLY A 11 2.07 -9.90 3.81
CA GLY A 11 2.37 -11.10 3.02
C GLY A 11 2.14 -10.85 1.52
N ASP A 12 2.62 -11.74 0.65
CA ASP A 12 2.32 -11.68 -0.78
C ASP A 12 1.02 -12.47 -1.08
N PRO A 13 -0.07 -11.81 -1.50
CA PRO A 13 -1.31 -12.48 -1.82
C PRO A 13 -1.18 -13.28 -3.14
N PRO A 14 -1.93 -14.40 -3.28
CA PRO A 14 -1.93 -15.17 -4.50
C PRO A 14 -2.56 -14.37 -5.66
N VAL A 15 -2.02 -14.56 -6.87
CA VAL A 15 -2.55 -14.00 -8.13
C VAL A 15 -2.62 -12.46 -8.14
N PRO A 16 -1.48 -11.75 -8.00
CA PRO A 16 -1.46 -10.30 -8.10
C PRO A 16 -1.80 -9.84 -9.52
N THR A 17 -2.69 -8.85 -9.65
CA THR A 17 -3.04 -8.22 -10.92
C THR A 17 -2.54 -6.77 -10.98
N PRO A 18 -1.63 -6.44 -11.91
CA PRO A 18 -1.16 -5.07 -12.12
C PRO A 18 -2.32 -4.10 -12.34
N ILE A 19 -2.17 -2.88 -11.83
CA ILE A 19 -3.09 -1.78 -12.08
C ILE A 19 -2.41 -0.79 -13.01
N GLU A 20 -3.05 -0.48 -14.13
CA GLU A 20 -2.62 0.60 -15.03
C GLU A 20 -3.82 1.53 -15.33
N PRO A 21 -3.64 2.86 -15.28
CA PRO A 21 -2.46 3.56 -14.78
C PRO A 21 -2.32 3.41 -13.25
N TYR A 22 -1.09 3.56 -12.75
CA TYR A 22 -0.83 3.63 -11.32
C TYR A 22 -1.61 4.77 -10.66
N ARG A 23 -2.04 4.57 -9.40
CA ARG A 23 -2.91 5.51 -8.68
C ARG A 23 -2.25 6.04 -7.43
N SER A 24 -2.26 7.35 -7.23
CA SER A 24 -1.82 7.96 -5.97
C SER A 24 -2.85 7.70 -4.86
N ALA A 25 -2.39 7.37 -3.66
CA ALA A 25 -3.24 7.11 -2.51
C ALA A 25 -2.53 7.44 -1.19
N THR A 26 -3.25 7.37 -0.09
CA THR A 26 -2.71 7.45 1.28
C THR A 26 -3.00 6.14 2.01
N VAL A 27 -1.97 5.52 2.59
CA VAL A 27 -2.12 4.37 3.50
C VAL A 27 -2.26 4.89 4.93
N ARG A 28 -3.31 4.45 5.62
CA ARG A 28 -3.49 4.65 7.05
C ARG A 28 -2.69 3.59 7.82
N SER A 29 -1.77 4.02 8.66
CA SER A 29 -1.02 3.14 9.55
C SER A 29 -1.14 3.56 11.01
N ASP A 30 -1.31 2.60 11.89
CA ASP A 30 -1.36 2.82 13.34
C ASP A 30 0.01 2.53 13.95
N LEU A 31 0.60 3.51 14.61
CA LEU A 31 1.90 3.43 15.27
C LEU A 31 1.78 2.75 16.63
N TYR A 32 2.89 2.22 17.16
CA TYR A 32 2.93 1.67 18.53
C TYR A 32 2.57 2.69 19.61
N SER A 33 2.73 4.00 19.33
CA SER A 33 2.30 5.09 20.19
C SER A 33 0.76 5.23 20.29
N GLY A 34 -0.01 4.53 19.45
CA GLY A 34 -1.45 4.69 19.31
C GLY A 34 -1.87 5.81 18.35
N GLU A 35 -0.91 6.54 17.78
CA GLU A 35 -1.17 7.55 16.74
C GLU A 35 -1.46 6.88 15.39
N THR A 36 -2.41 7.43 14.64
CA THR A 36 -2.64 7.06 13.24
C THR A 36 -1.97 8.07 12.32
N VAL A 37 -1.10 7.59 11.41
CA VAL A 37 -0.44 8.41 10.39
C VAL A 37 -0.90 8.06 8.98
N GLY A 38 -0.88 9.05 8.09
CA GLY A 38 -1.15 8.89 6.65
C GLY A 38 0.14 8.89 5.85
N ILE A 39 0.37 7.85 5.05
CA ILE A 39 1.60 7.67 4.26
C ILE A 39 1.26 7.77 2.78
N PRO A 40 1.83 8.74 2.04
CA PRO A 40 1.59 8.86 0.60
C PRO A 40 2.24 7.70 -0.14
N VAL A 41 1.49 7.06 -1.03
CA VAL A 41 1.93 5.91 -1.82
C VAL A 41 1.41 5.96 -3.25
N VAL A 42 1.96 5.09 -4.08
CA VAL A 42 1.41 4.74 -5.39
C VAL A 42 0.88 3.30 -5.34
N VAL A 43 -0.37 3.07 -5.71
CA VAL A 43 -0.96 1.73 -5.86
C VAL A 43 -0.58 1.18 -7.23
N VAL A 44 0.03 -0.01 -7.24
CA VAL A 44 0.59 -0.64 -8.45
C VAL A 44 -0.03 -2.00 -8.80
N SER A 45 -0.67 -2.67 -7.84
CA SER A 45 -1.29 -3.99 -8.04
C SER A 45 -2.41 -4.24 -7.02
N ARG A 46 -3.26 -5.23 -7.28
CA ARG A 46 -4.35 -5.69 -6.39
C ARG A 46 -4.42 -7.21 -6.31
N ALA A 47 -5.04 -7.69 -5.22
CA ALA A 47 -5.49 -9.07 -5.05
C ALA A 47 -6.69 -9.13 -4.08
N PRO A 48 -7.66 -10.05 -4.23
CA PRO A 48 -7.81 -10.97 -5.34
C PRO A 48 -8.15 -10.23 -6.64
N ALA A 49 -7.88 -10.90 -7.76
CA ALA A 49 -8.06 -10.36 -9.11
C ALA A 49 -9.55 -10.22 -9.47
N PRO A 50 -9.88 -9.42 -10.50
CA PRO A 50 -11.22 -9.41 -11.09
C PRO A 50 -11.72 -10.82 -11.42
N PRO A 51 -13.02 -11.09 -11.24
CA PRO A 51 -14.10 -10.14 -10.94
C PRO A 51 -14.30 -9.83 -9.44
N SER A 52 -13.44 -10.34 -8.55
CA SER A 52 -13.58 -10.15 -7.11
C SER A 52 -13.18 -8.75 -6.64
N PRO A 53 -13.79 -8.21 -5.56
CA PRO A 53 -13.29 -6.99 -4.92
C PRO A 53 -11.86 -7.23 -4.41
N ALA A 54 -10.99 -6.24 -4.60
CA ALA A 54 -9.63 -6.31 -4.07
C ALA A 54 -9.67 -6.22 -2.53
N GLU A 55 -9.10 -7.22 -1.86
CA GLU A 55 -8.93 -7.27 -0.41
C GLU A 55 -7.56 -6.71 0.00
N TRP A 56 -6.62 -6.71 -0.96
CA TRP A 56 -5.23 -6.35 -0.81
C TRP A 56 -4.80 -5.44 -1.96
N LEU A 57 -4.00 -4.43 -1.62
CA LEU A 57 -3.37 -3.53 -2.57
C LEU A 57 -1.87 -3.55 -2.37
N CYS A 58 -1.14 -3.64 -3.48
CA CYS A 58 0.30 -3.45 -3.49
C CYS A 58 0.57 -1.96 -3.65
N VAL A 59 1.24 -1.41 -2.66
CA VAL A 59 1.60 0.00 -2.59
C VAL A 59 3.10 0.18 -2.71
N ARG A 60 3.49 1.30 -3.31
CA ARG A 60 4.86 1.71 -3.54
C ARG A 60 5.12 3.07 -2.86
N PRO A 61 5.42 3.09 -1.55
CA PRO A 61 5.98 4.27 -0.89
C PRO A 61 7.39 4.62 -1.42
N THR A 62 7.75 5.90 -1.30
CA THR A 62 9.14 6.37 -1.49
C THR A 62 9.88 6.35 -0.16
N ILE A 63 11.09 5.78 -0.15
CA ILE A 63 12.00 5.69 0.98
C ILE A 63 13.24 6.53 0.68
N GLY A 64 13.40 7.64 1.42
CA GLY A 64 14.51 8.56 1.16
C GLY A 64 14.34 9.30 -0.19
N PRO A 65 15.44 9.67 -0.87
CA PRO A 65 15.35 10.45 -2.11
C PRO A 65 14.84 9.62 -3.29
N ASP A 66 15.31 8.38 -3.47
CA ASP A 66 15.07 7.64 -4.73
C ASP A 66 14.78 6.13 -4.56
N ARG A 67 14.64 5.62 -3.33
CA ARG A 67 14.32 4.20 -3.14
C ARG A 67 12.82 4.01 -3.07
N HIS A 68 12.36 2.88 -3.58
CA HIS A 68 10.98 2.45 -3.45
C HIS A 68 10.93 1.09 -2.79
N TRP A 69 9.87 0.86 -2.04
CA TRP A 69 9.57 -0.45 -1.46
C TRP A 69 8.17 -0.86 -1.87
N LEU A 70 7.94 -2.15 -2.04
CA LEU A 70 6.63 -2.70 -2.33
C LEU A 70 6.08 -3.34 -1.05
N ALA A 71 4.86 -2.97 -0.70
CA ALA A 71 4.17 -3.55 0.44
C ALA A 71 2.74 -3.91 0.05
N TRP A 72 2.28 -5.08 0.51
CA TRP A 72 0.87 -5.44 0.45
C TRP A 72 0.18 -5.04 1.74
N VAL A 73 -0.89 -4.26 1.59
CA VAL A 73 -1.72 -3.77 2.68
C VAL A 73 -3.19 -4.10 2.41
N PRO A 74 -4.00 -4.31 3.45
CA PRO A 74 -5.45 -4.44 3.29
C PRO A 74 -6.03 -3.22 2.57
N ALA A 75 -6.97 -3.44 1.65
CA ALA A 75 -7.54 -2.37 0.83
C ALA A 75 -8.27 -1.30 1.66
N ASP A 76 -8.85 -1.68 2.80
CA ASP A 76 -9.54 -0.77 3.73
C ASP A 76 -8.60 0.24 4.43
N ARG A 77 -7.28 -0.01 4.40
CA ARG A 77 -6.25 0.91 4.86
C ARG A 77 -5.85 1.94 3.82
N VAL A 78 -6.30 1.82 2.58
CA VAL A 78 -5.90 2.69 1.46
C VAL A 78 -7.04 3.63 1.11
N GLN A 79 -6.78 4.93 1.19
CA GLN A 79 -7.73 5.97 0.79
C GLN A 79 -7.28 6.60 -0.52
N SER A 80 -8.18 6.62 -1.51
CA SER A 80 -7.97 7.37 -2.75
C SER A 80 -7.88 8.86 -2.44
N ARG A 81 -6.91 9.53 -3.05
CA ARG A 81 -6.75 10.99 -2.97
C ARG A 81 -7.65 11.69 -3.99
#